data_AF-A0A0D8BWC4-F1
#
_entry.id   AF-A0A0D8BWC4-F1
#
_cell.length_a   1.000
_cell.length_b   1.000
_cell.length_c   1.000
_cell.angle_alpha   90.00
_cell.angle_beta   90.00
_cell.angle_gamma   90.00
#
_symmetry.space_group_name_H-M   'P 1'
#
loop_
_entity.id
_entity.type
_entity.pdbx_description
1 polymer ?
#
loop_
_entity_poly.entity_id
_entity_poly.type
_entity_poly.pdbx_seq_one_letter_code
_entity_poly.pdbx_strand_id
1 'polypeptide(L)'
;MKKLKSILLVFCFVLFTFSFSNLTFAEINITPQAIPPEYYPGSSVVIKPGDVLVTNNTSSYGVTGHAGIVIDAYGTVASIRGSGYHPRTWGIGDWFAEYPNEKVVRYSGANATAAANWAANYVKNYRNAYYDISPLYYMDSTYCSKIVWQAYYYGANYELPTVYNPLFLTSICKPYDLPKAGTVVLTKGSW
;
A
#
# COMPACT_ATOMS: atom_id res chain seq x y z
N MET A 1 38.02 32.32 -72.44
CA MET A 1 37.20 31.99 -73.62
C MET A 1 35.75 31.82 -73.19
N LYS A 2 34.91 32.82 -73.48
CA LYS A 2 33.74 32.75 -74.39
C LYS A 2 32.51 31.98 -73.87
N LYS A 3 31.50 32.80 -73.50
CA LYS A 3 30.07 32.76 -73.89
C LYS A 3 29.04 32.26 -72.86
N LEU A 4 28.30 33.27 -72.40
CA LEU A 4 26.88 33.31 -72.08
C LEU A 4 26.02 32.40 -72.98
N LYS A 5 25.10 31.64 -72.39
CA LYS A 5 23.85 31.19 -73.01
C LYS A 5 22.69 31.47 -72.06
N SER A 6 21.84 32.39 -72.48
CA SER A 6 20.55 32.77 -71.90
C SER A 6 19.53 31.63 -71.90
N ILE A 7 18.45 31.81 -71.11
CA ILE A 7 17.00 31.50 -71.34
C ILE A 7 16.39 31.07 -69.99
N LEU A 8 15.78 32.00 -69.23
CA LEU A 8 14.34 32.30 -69.18
C LEU A 8 13.46 31.11 -68.77
N LEU A 9 12.95 31.07 -67.52
CA LEU A 9 11.58 30.62 -67.23
C LEU A 9 11.13 30.93 -65.79
N VAL A 10 10.18 31.87 -65.70
CA VAL A 10 8.92 31.81 -64.93
C VAL A 10 8.98 31.54 -63.43
N PHE A 11 8.66 32.60 -62.67
CA PHE A 11 8.05 32.53 -61.34
C PHE A 11 6.76 31.69 -61.40
N CYS A 12 6.80 30.46 -60.89
CA CYS A 12 5.59 29.74 -60.48
C CYS A 12 5.69 29.44 -58.98
N PHE A 13 5.03 30.29 -58.20
CA PHE A 13 4.60 30.02 -56.84
C PHE A 13 3.77 28.73 -56.83
N VAL A 14 4.34 27.61 -56.38
CA VAL A 14 3.56 26.44 -56.00
C VAL A 14 3.65 26.35 -54.48
N LEU A 15 2.74 27.05 -53.81
CA LEU A 15 2.43 26.82 -52.40
C LEU A 15 1.84 25.41 -52.30
N PHE A 16 2.67 24.44 -51.94
CA PHE A 16 2.20 23.09 -51.66
C PHE A 16 1.51 23.11 -50.29
N THR A 17 0.23 23.49 -50.26
CA THR A 17 -0.61 23.33 -49.08
C THR A 17 -0.88 21.84 -48.91
N PHE A 18 -0.10 21.18 -48.04
CA PHE A 18 -0.48 19.87 -47.53
C PHE A 18 -1.78 20.03 -46.74
N SER A 19 -2.90 19.63 -47.34
CA SER A 19 -4.15 19.45 -46.61
C SER A 19 -3.96 18.27 -45.66
N PHE A 20 -3.60 18.53 -44.41
CA PHE A 20 -3.75 17.54 -43.36
C PHE A 20 -5.25 17.31 -43.19
N SER A 21 -5.75 16.18 -43.71
CA SER A 21 -7.07 15.69 -43.37
C SER A 21 -7.11 15.48 -41.85
N ASN A 22 -7.96 16.24 -41.17
CA ASN A 22 -8.21 16.07 -39.74
C ASN A 22 -8.76 14.66 -39.50
N LEU A 23 -7.91 13.74 -39.04
CA LEU A 23 -8.38 12.47 -38.50
C LEU A 23 -9.03 12.77 -37.16
N THR A 24 -10.36 12.69 -37.11
CA THR A 24 -11.11 12.73 -35.86
C THR A 24 -10.89 11.39 -35.15
N PHE A 25 -10.08 11.38 -34.11
CA PHE A 25 -10.07 10.25 -33.18
C PHE A 25 -11.37 10.29 -32.40
N ALA A 26 -12.21 9.26 -32.54
CA ALA A 26 -13.31 9.07 -31.62
C ALA A 26 -12.72 8.85 -30.22
N GLU A 27 -13.01 9.75 -29.28
CA GLU A 27 -12.69 9.52 -27.88
C GLU A 27 -13.43 8.26 -27.42
N ILE A 28 -12.68 7.19 -27.19
CA ILE A 28 -13.22 6.02 -26.51
C ILE A 28 -13.45 6.47 -25.07
N ASN A 29 -14.70 6.82 -24.74
CA ASN A 29 -15.15 7.07 -23.37
C ASN A 29 -15.13 5.76 -22.59
N ILE A 30 -13.93 5.32 -22.18
CA ILE A 30 -13.78 4.24 -21.21
C ILE A 30 -14.13 4.83 -19.86
N THR A 31 -15.36 4.62 -19.39
CA THR A 31 -15.66 4.83 -17.98
C THR A 31 -14.77 3.88 -17.18
N PRO A 32 -13.99 4.36 -16.19
CA PRO A 32 -13.26 3.47 -15.30
C PRO A 32 -14.30 2.54 -14.66
N GLN A 33 -14.24 1.26 -15.00
CA GLN A 33 -15.12 0.28 -14.39
C GLN A 33 -14.78 0.25 -12.90
N ALA A 34 -15.73 0.67 -12.06
CA ALA A 34 -15.55 0.61 -10.62
C ALA A 34 -15.22 -0.84 -10.24
N ILE A 35 -14.08 -1.04 -9.58
CA ILE A 35 -13.70 -2.36 -9.06
C ILE A 35 -14.83 -2.77 -8.10
N PRO A 36 -15.48 -3.93 -8.31
CA PRO A 36 -16.53 -4.39 -7.42
C PRO A 36 -15.95 -4.50 -6.00
N PRO A 37 -16.70 -4.11 -4.96
CA PRO A 37 -16.20 -4.15 -3.59
C PRO A 37 -15.89 -5.60 -3.19
N GLU A 38 -14.68 -5.82 -2.68
CA GLU A 38 -14.34 -7.07 -2.01
C GLU A 38 -14.69 -6.99 -0.52
N TYR A 39 -15.03 -8.12 0.10
CA TYR A 39 -15.49 -8.19 1.48
C TYR A 39 -14.60 -9.13 2.30
N TYR A 40 -14.42 -8.84 3.58
CA TYR A 40 -13.70 -9.75 4.46
C TYR A 40 -14.42 -11.10 4.57
N PRO A 41 -13.69 -12.24 4.61
CA PRO A 41 -14.27 -13.58 4.61
C PRO A 41 -15.34 -13.79 5.68
N GLY A 42 -16.56 -14.10 5.24
CA GLY A 42 -17.71 -14.36 6.12
C GLY A 42 -18.35 -13.10 6.71
N SER A 43 -18.16 -11.92 6.09
CA SER A 43 -18.73 -10.66 6.56
C SER A 43 -19.30 -9.81 5.42
N SER A 44 -20.08 -8.78 5.78
CA SER A 44 -20.51 -7.71 4.87
C SER A 44 -19.60 -6.47 4.93
N VAL A 45 -18.44 -6.57 5.59
CA VAL A 45 -17.49 -5.46 5.72
C VAL A 45 -16.63 -5.40 4.47
N VAL A 46 -16.79 -4.33 3.69
CA VAL A 46 -15.97 -4.05 2.49
C VAL A 46 -14.51 -3.87 2.90
N ILE A 47 -13.58 -4.49 2.19
CA ILE A 47 -12.13 -4.32 2.36
C ILE A 47 -11.73 -2.91 1.89
N LYS A 48 -10.88 -2.24 2.66
CA LYS A 48 -10.32 -0.95 2.26
C LYS A 48 -8.80 -0.93 2.41
N PRO A 49 -8.06 -0.35 1.44
CA PRO A 49 -6.65 -0.05 1.63
C PRO A 49 -6.43 0.76 2.91
N GLY A 50 -5.45 0.31 3.70
CA GLY A 50 -5.09 0.89 4.98
C GLY A 50 -5.86 0.31 6.17
N ASP A 51 -6.86 -0.55 5.96
CA ASP A 51 -7.43 -1.33 7.06
C ASP A 51 -6.31 -2.10 7.77
N VAL A 52 -6.30 -2.05 9.10
CA VAL A 52 -5.31 -2.73 9.94
C VAL A 52 -5.92 -3.99 10.52
N LEU A 53 -5.28 -5.13 10.28
CA LEU A 53 -5.68 -6.42 10.81
C LEU A 53 -4.85 -6.68 12.07
N VAL A 54 -5.52 -7.06 13.16
CA VAL A 54 -4.89 -7.44 14.41
C VAL A 54 -5.40 -8.82 14.78
N THR A 55 -4.52 -9.74 15.17
CA THR A 55 -4.85 -11.08 15.65
C THR A 55 -4.25 -11.35 17.02
N ASN A 56 -4.87 -12.23 17.81
CA ASN A 56 -4.37 -12.66 19.13
C ASN A 56 -3.61 -14.00 19.11
N ASN A 57 -3.39 -14.59 17.93
CA ASN A 57 -2.89 -15.96 17.78
C ASN A 57 -1.37 -16.16 17.96
N THR A 58 -0.59 -15.09 18.13
CA THR A 58 0.88 -15.18 18.13
C THR A 58 1.48 -14.41 19.30
N SER A 59 2.62 -14.87 19.82
CA SER A 59 3.44 -14.12 20.78
C SER A 59 4.90 -14.27 20.36
N SER A 60 5.62 -13.16 20.20
CA SER A 60 7.03 -13.17 19.81
C SER A 60 7.80 -12.08 20.56
N TYR A 61 8.90 -12.45 21.21
CA TYR A 61 9.73 -11.56 22.04
C TYR A 61 8.94 -10.69 23.05
N GLY A 62 7.90 -11.24 23.68
CA GLY A 62 7.09 -10.50 24.65
C GLY A 62 6.12 -9.47 24.06
N VAL A 63 5.97 -9.44 22.74
CA VAL A 63 4.90 -8.71 22.04
C VAL A 63 3.83 -9.72 21.64
N THR A 64 2.68 -9.65 22.31
CA THR A 64 1.53 -10.52 22.05
C THR A 64 0.67 -9.93 20.93
N GLY A 65 0.15 -10.82 20.09
CA GLY A 65 -0.60 -10.56 18.88
C GLY A 65 0.26 -10.53 17.62
N HIS A 66 -0.41 -10.39 16.48
CA HIS A 66 0.20 -10.10 15.18
C HIS A 66 -0.64 -9.07 14.44
N ALA A 67 -0.01 -8.37 13.51
CA ALA A 67 -0.65 -7.30 12.78
C ALA A 67 -0.26 -7.29 11.31
N GLY A 68 -1.15 -6.78 10.47
CA GLY A 68 -0.91 -6.51 9.07
C GLY A 68 -1.72 -5.31 8.61
N ILE A 69 -1.41 -4.80 7.42
CA ILE A 69 -2.13 -3.70 6.79
C ILE A 69 -2.58 -4.10 5.39
N VAL A 70 -3.84 -3.87 5.06
CA VAL A 70 -4.37 -4.05 3.70
C VAL A 70 -3.73 -3.03 2.78
N ILE A 71 -3.12 -3.47 1.68
CA ILE A 71 -2.43 -2.57 0.74
C ILE A 71 -3.22 -2.26 -0.53
N ASP A 72 -4.31 -2.98 -0.81
CA ASP A 72 -5.16 -2.74 -1.97
C ASP A 72 -6.64 -3.12 -1.70
N ALA A 73 -7.52 -2.81 -2.66
CA ALA A 73 -8.93 -3.14 -2.55
C ALA A 73 -9.25 -4.63 -2.78
N TYR A 74 -8.23 -5.44 -3.16
CA TYR A 74 -8.35 -6.86 -3.45
C TYR A 74 -7.97 -7.75 -2.24
N GLY A 75 -7.75 -7.13 -1.09
CA GLY A 75 -7.40 -7.86 0.13
C GLY A 75 -5.94 -8.34 0.20
N THR A 76 -5.00 -7.71 -0.49
CA THR A 76 -3.59 -8.01 -0.23
C THR A 76 -3.16 -7.41 1.11
N VAL A 77 -2.52 -8.19 1.98
CA VAL A 77 -2.09 -7.78 3.33
C VAL A 77 -0.57 -7.80 3.43
N ALA A 78 0.05 -6.66 3.79
CA ALA A 78 1.47 -6.57 4.10
C ALA A 78 1.75 -6.88 5.58
N SER A 79 2.69 -7.79 5.86
CA SER A 79 3.13 -8.14 7.21
C SER A 79 4.48 -8.90 7.22
N ILE A 80 4.96 -9.29 8.40
CA ILE A 80 6.12 -10.16 8.63
C ILE A 80 5.80 -11.22 9.69
N ARG A 81 5.88 -12.51 9.34
CA ARG A 81 5.34 -13.63 10.14
C ARG A 81 6.03 -13.82 11.50
N GLY A 82 7.29 -13.41 11.64
CA GLY A 82 8.06 -13.64 12.86
C GLY A 82 9.55 -13.84 12.60
N SER A 83 10.26 -14.31 13.62
CA SER A 83 11.70 -14.63 13.53
C SER A 83 12.02 -15.57 12.38
N GLY A 84 13.09 -15.29 11.63
CA GLY A 84 13.50 -16.06 10.44
C GLY A 84 12.74 -15.75 9.15
N TYR A 85 11.78 -14.83 9.18
CA TYR A 85 11.03 -14.38 7.99
C TYR A 85 11.39 -12.95 7.61
N HIS A 86 11.04 -12.59 6.37
CA HIS A 86 11.13 -11.24 5.82
C HIS A 86 9.72 -10.66 5.56
N PRO A 87 9.58 -9.33 5.40
CA PRO A 87 8.32 -8.71 5.00
C PRO A 87 7.78 -9.33 3.71
N ARG A 88 6.49 -9.64 3.70
CA ARG A 88 5.81 -10.21 2.54
C ARG A 88 4.35 -9.77 2.48
N THR A 89 3.71 -10.09 1.37
CA THR A 89 2.27 -9.95 1.22
C THR A 89 1.55 -11.29 1.40
N TRP A 90 0.26 -11.22 1.71
CA TRP A 90 -0.66 -12.34 1.84
C TRP A 90 -1.97 -12.00 1.14
N GLY A 91 -2.68 -13.00 0.59
CA GLY A 91 -4.09 -12.81 0.22
C GLY A 91 -4.98 -12.79 1.46
N ILE A 92 -6.10 -12.06 1.41
CA ILE A 92 -6.99 -11.93 2.57
C ILE A 92 -7.57 -13.27 3.02
N GLY A 93 -7.84 -14.16 2.07
CA GLY A 93 -8.30 -15.52 2.33
C GLY A 93 -7.28 -16.33 3.13
N ASP A 94 -6.01 -16.33 2.69
CA ASP A 94 -4.92 -17.04 3.37
C ASP A 94 -4.68 -16.46 4.76
N TRP A 95 -4.75 -15.13 4.91
CA TRP A 95 -4.62 -14.47 6.21
C TRP A 95 -5.69 -14.94 7.20
N PHE A 96 -6.96 -14.90 6.79
CA PHE A 96 -8.10 -15.30 7.64
C PHE A 96 -8.23 -16.83 7.82
N ALA A 97 -7.47 -17.62 7.07
CA ALA A 97 -7.34 -19.06 7.26
C ALA A 97 -6.23 -19.39 8.28
N GLU A 98 -5.09 -18.69 8.21
CA GLU A 98 -3.98 -18.83 9.17
C GLU A 98 -4.34 -18.27 10.54
N TYR A 99 -5.04 -17.14 10.57
CA TYR A 99 -5.49 -16.46 11.77
C TYR A 99 -7.03 -16.50 11.82
N PRO A 100 -7.63 -17.21 12.80
CA PRO A 100 -9.08 -17.30 13.00
C PRO A 100 -9.69 -16.30 14.01
N ASN A 101 -8.85 -15.54 14.71
CA ASN A 101 -9.27 -14.52 15.69
C ASN A 101 -8.74 -13.15 15.25
N GLU A 102 -9.59 -12.34 14.61
CA GLU A 102 -9.21 -11.10 13.92
C GLU A 102 -10.04 -9.91 14.41
N LYS A 103 -9.39 -8.76 14.51
CA LYS A 103 -10.02 -7.44 14.51
C LYS A 103 -9.54 -6.67 13.30
N VAL A 104 -10.47 -6.07 12.56
CA VAL A 104 -10.15 -5.09 11.51
C VAL A 104 -10.41 -3.70 12.05
N VAL A 105 -9.40 -2.84 11.96
CA VAL A 105 -9.38 -1.49 12.52
C VAL A 105 -9.29 -0.46 11.40
N ARG A 106 -10.09 0.59 11.51
CA ARG A 106 -10.07 1.78 10.64
C ARG A 106 -9.75 3.04 11.43
N TYR A 107 -8.85 3.84 10.90
CA TYR A 107 -8.49 5.13 11.50
C TYR A 107 -9.16 6.25 10.71
N SER A 108 -10.19 6.86 11.29
CA SER A 108 -10.82 8.06 10.73
C SER A 108 -9.86 9.25 10.80
N GLY A 109 -9.89 10.11 9.78
CA GLY A 109 -9.01 11.28 9.71
C GLY A 109 -7.57 11.01 9.24
N ALA A 110 -7.18 9.76 9.07
CA ALA A 110 -5.90 9.39 8.45
C ALA A 110 -6.05 9.19 6.93
N ASN A 111 -5.01 9.49 6.16
CA ASN A 111 -4.93 9.09 4.75
C ASN A 111 -4.55 7.60 4.65
N ALA A 112 -5.50 6.71 4.96
CA ALA A 112 -5.30 5.26 5.01
C ALA A 112 -4.76 4.67 3.69
N THR A 113 -5.17 5.20 2.53
CA THR A 113 -4.62 4.81 1.23
C THR A 113 -3.14 5.15 1.09
N ALA A 114 -2.69 6.28 1.64
CA ALA A 114 -1.26 6.61 1.62
C ALA A 114 -0.44 5.69 2.56
N ALA A 115 -1.01 5.26 3.69
CA ALA A 115 -0.40 4.21 4.52
C ALA A 115 -0.30 2.88 3.76
N ALA A 116 -1.37 2.45 3.08
CA ALA A 116 -1.38 1.26 2.23
C ALA A 116 -0.26 1.29 1.17
N ASN A 117 -0.14 2.41 0.46
CA ASN A 117 0.90 2.62 -0.56
C ASN A 117 2.31 2.58 0.04
N TRP A 118 2.51 3.17 1.22
CA TRP A 118 3.79 3.12 1.91
C TRP A 118 4.16 1.68 2.27
N ALA A 119 3.23 0.91 2.85
CA ALA A 119 3.47 -0.48 3.23
C ALA A 119 3.79 -1.37 2.02
N ALA A 120 3.08 -1.19 0.90
CA ALA A 120 3.37 -1.88 -0.36
C ALA A 120 4.80 -1.61 -0.84
N ASN A 121 5.22 -0.34 -0.80
CA ASN A 121 6.58 0.06 -1.17
C ASN A 121 7.63 -0.49 -0.19
N TYR A 122 7.33 -0.52 1.11
CA TYR A 122 8.24 -1.06 2.12
C TYR A 122 8.50 -2.56 1.88
N VAL A 123 7.46 -3.38 1.69
CA VAL A 123 7.64 -4.82 1.41
C VAL A 123 8.47 -5.04 0.14
N LYS A 124 8.31 -4.20 -0.88
CA LYS A 124 9.09 -4.27 -2.13
C LYS A 124 10.56 -3.87 -1.94
N ASN A 125 10.80 -2.73 -1.30
CA ASN A 125 12.12 -2.10 -1.23
C ASN A 125 12.98 -2.70 -0.11
N TYR A 126 12.35 -3.14 0.99
CA TYR A 126 12.97 -3.74 2.17
C TYR A 126 12.63 -5.24 2.28
N ARG A 127 12.54 -5.93 1.15
CA ARG A 127 12.23 -7.37 1.07
C ARG A 127 13.18 -8.29 1.82
N ASN A 128 14.36 -7.80 2.20
CA ASN A 128 15.38 -8.53 2.97
C ASN A 128 15.47 -8.04 4.43
N ALA A 129 14.64 -7.10 4.86
CA ALA A 129 14.61 -6.67 6.25
C ALA A 129 14.33 -7.87 7.16
N TYR A 130 15.06 -8.00 8.25
CA TYR A 130 14.90 -9.14 9.16
C TYR A 130 13.90 -8.81 10.27
N TYR A 131 13.31 -9.86 10.85
CA TYR A 131 12.43 -9.69 11.98
C TYR A 131 13.23 -9.28 13.23
N ASP A 132 12.92 -8.13 13.83
CA ASP A 132 13.51 -7.67 15.09
C ASP A 132 12.69 -6.56 15.75
N ILE A 133 12.66 -6.56 17.09
CA ILE A 133 12.03 -5.49 17.89
C ILE A 133 13.03 -4.33 18.01
N SER A 134 13.11 -3.58 16.92
CA SER A 134 14.02 -2.45 16.72
C SER A 134 13.29 -1.11 16.84
N PRO A 135 14.02 0.01 17.04
CA PRO A 135 13.41 1.34 17.07
C PRO A 135 12.51 1.61 15.86
N LEU A 136 11.39 2.31 16.08
CA LEU A 136 10.33 2.48 15.07
C LEU A 136 10.80 3.14 13.77
N TYR A 137 11.81 3.99 13.83
CA TYR A 137 12.32 4.73 12.67
C TYR A 137 13.36 3.94 11.84
N TYR A 138 13.85 2.81 12.36
CA TYR A 138 14.84 2.00 11.66
C TYR A 138 14.17 1.12 10.59
N MET A 139 14.74 1.00 9.38
CA MET A 139 14.05 0.37 8.24
C MET A 139 14.52 -1.05 7.91
N ASP A 140 15.78 -1.38 8.19
CA ASP A 140 16.40 -2.66 7.77
C ASP A 140 15.98 -3.85 8.65
N SER A 141 15.22 -3.58 9.71
CA SER A 141 14.58 -4.59 10.52
C SER A 141 13.20 -4.14 10.98
N THR A 142 12.29 -5.09 11.14
CA THR A 142 10.89 -4.76 11.44
C THR A 142 10.18 -5.89 12.18
N TYR A 143 8.97 -5.59 12.64
CA TYR A 143 8.04 -6.55 13.22
C TYR A 143 6.63 -6.19 12.77
N CYS A 144 5.69 -7.10 13.00
CA CYS A 144 4.36 -7.04 12.40
C CYS A 144 3.65 -5.68 12.58
N SER A 145 3.56 -5.17 13.81
CA SER A 145 2.95 -3.87 14.10
C SER A 145 3.85 -2.67 13.81
N LYS A 146 5.16 -2.85 13.63
CA LYS A 146 6.05 -1.77 13.18
C LYS A 146 5.83 -1.41 11.71
N ILE A 147 5.62 -2.40 10.84
CA ILE A 147 5.25 -2.12 9.44
C ILE A 147 3.98 -1.26 9.40
N VAL A 148 2.98 -1.60 10.21
CA VAL A 148 1.72 -0.85 10.32
C VAL A 148 1.97 0.57 10.86
N TRP A 149 2.74 0.70 11.94
CA TRP A 149 3.07 2.00 12.52
C TRP A 149 3.80 2.90 11.53
N GLN A 150 4.83 2.38 10.86
CA GLN A 150 5.61 3.13 9.87
C GLN A 150 4.75 3.52 8.66
N ALA A 151 3.84 2.64 8.22
CA ALA A 151 2.91 2.96 7.14
C ALA A 151 2.03 4.16 7.48
N TYR A 152 1.45 4.19 8.67
CA TYR A 152 0.64 5.32 9.12
C TYR A 152 1.46 6.59 9.37
N TYR A 153 2.64 6.44 9.99
CA TYR A 153 3.52 7.56 10.29
C TYR A 153 4.06 8.23 9.01
N TYR A 154 4.72 7.47 8.14
CA TYR A 154 5.36 8.00 6.94
C TYR A 154 4.42 8.17 5.75
N GLY A 155 3.41 7.31 5.62
CA GLY A 155 2.46 7.34 4.51
C GLY A 155 1.28 8.28 4.79
N ALA A 156 0.65 8.14 5.96
CA ALA A 156 -0.58 8.88 6.28
C ALA A 156 -0.35 10.15 7.09
N ASN A 157 0.89 10.45 7.51
CA ASN A 157 1.20 11.52 8.47
C ASN A 157 0.33 11.43 9.73
N TYR A 158 0.15 10.20 10.24
CA TYR A 158 -0.73 9.89 11.35
C TYR A 158 0.02 8.99 12.34
N GLU A 159 0.21 9.47 13.57
CA GLU A 159 0.97 8.75 14.58
C GLU A 159 0.08 7.77 15.34
N LEU A 160 0.38 6.47 15.22
CA LEU A 160 -0.29 5.43 16.00
C LEU A 160 0.31 5.30 17.40
N PRO A 161 -0.44 4.79 18.39
CA PRO A 161 0.02 4.67 19.76
C PRO A 161 1.33 3.87 19.89
N THR A 162 2.21 4.35 20.76
CA THR A 162 3.46 3.68 21.12
C THR A 162 3.60 3.62 22.63
N VAL A 163 4.43 2.68 23.10
CA VAL A 163 4.78 2.53 24.51
C VAL A 163 6.27 2.26 24.64
N TYR A 164 6.92 2.92 25.59
CA TYR A 164 8.31 2.62 25.92
C TYR A 164 8.41 1.19 26.48
N ASN A 165 9.27 0.37 25.88
CA ASN A 165 9.53 -0.97 26.37
C ASN A 165 10.95 -1.04 26.97
N PRO A 166 11.08 -1.25 28.30
CA PRO A 166 12.38 -1.27 28.95
C PRO A 166 13.25 -2.45 28.53
N LEU A 167 12.68 -3.56 28.03
CA LEU A 167 13.46 -4.70 27.54
C LEU A 167 14.24 -4.37 26.26
N PHE A 168 13.69 -3.48 25.42
CA PHE A 168 14.28 -3.09 24.14
C PHE A 168 14.89 -1.69 24.16
N LEU A 169 14.80 -0.99 25.30
CA LEU A 169 15.27 0.39 25.48
C LEU A 169 14.76 1.36 24.40
N THR A 170 13.55 1.13 23.91
CA THR A 170 12.95 1.91 22.81
C THR A 170 11.42 1.90 22.89
N SER A 171 10.80 2.87 22.23
CA SER A 171 9.34 2.88 22.02
C SER A 171 8.95 1.88 20.95
N ILE A 172 7.90 1.11 21.23
CA ILE A 172 7.34 0.12 20.31
C ILE A 172 5.86 0.37 20.10
N CYS A 173 5.32 -0.08 18.98
CA CYS A 173 3.87 -0.15 18.76
C CYS A 173 3.44 -1.60 18.94
N LYS A 174 2.69 -1.94 19.99
CA LYS A 174 2.22 -3.32 20.16
C LYS A 174 0.99 -3.60 19.29
N PRO A 175 0.79 -4.82 18.78
CA PRO A 175 -0.40 -5.17 18.01
C PRO A 175 -1.70 -4.81 18.72
N TYR A 176 -1.79 -5.03 20.04
CA TYR A 176 -2.98 -4.71 20.84
C TYR A 176 -3.17 -3.23 21.18
N ASP A 177 -2.18 -2.38 20.88
CA ASP A 177 -2.34 -0.94 21.00
C ASP A 177 -3.00 -0.34 19.75
N LEU A 178 -2.92 -1.04 18.60
CA LEU A 178 -3.50 -0.58 17.33
C LEU A 178 -5.02 -0.33 17.42
N PRO A 179 -5.85 -1.24 17.99
CA PRO A 179 -7.29 -1.01 18.07
C PRO A 179 -7.69 0.17 18.98
N LYS A 180 -6.81 0.66 19.87
CA LYS A 180 -7.16 1.71 20.85
C LYS A 180 -7.33 3.09 20.23
N ALA A 181 -6.73 3.34 19.07
CA ALA A 181 -6.77 4.62 18.37
C ALA A 181 -7.68 4.62 17.12
N GLY A 182 -8.32 3.49 16.81
CA GLY A 182 -9.17 3.35 15.63
C GLY A 182 -10.54 2.76 15.96
N THR A 183 -11.42 2.72 14.96
CA THR A 183 -12.71 2.04 15.04
C THR A 183 -12.55 0.59 14.60
N VAL A 184 -12.91 -0.35 15.46
CA VAL A 184 -13.02 -1.76 15.08
C VAL A 184 -14.27 -1.95 14.22
N VAL A 185 -14.10 -2.34 12.97
CA VAL A 185 -15.19 -2.52 11.99
C VAL A 185 -15.56 -3.97 11.74
N LEU A 186 -14.69 -4.90 12.14
CA LEU A 186 -14.95 -6.34 12.14
C LEU A 186 -14.27 -6.96 13.34
N THR A 187 -14.96 -7.87 14.01
CA THR A 187 -14.39 -8.81 14.98
C THR A 187 -14.77 -10.21 14.54
N LYS A 188 -13.80 -11.12 14.46
CA LYS A 188 -13.97 -12.53 14.15
C LYS A 188 -13.27 -13.37 15.22
N GLY A 189 -13.86 -14.52 15.56
CA GLY A 189 -13.30 -15.43 16.56
C GLY A 189 -13.46 -14.93 18.01
N SER A 190 -12.68 -15.51 18.91
CA SER A 190 -12.72 -15.23 20.35
C SER A 190 -11.59 -14.28 20.76
N TRP A 191 -11.91 -13.28 21.59
CA TRP A 191 -11.03 -12.15 21.93
C TRP A 191 -11.10 -11.74 23.39
#